data_AF-A0A368W8Q6-F1
#
_entry.id   AF-A0A368W8Q6-F1
#
_cell.length_a   1.000
_cell.length_b   1.000
_cell.length_c   1.000
_cell.angle_alpha   90.00
_cell.angle_beta   90.00
_cell.angle_gamma   90.00
#
_symmetry.space_group_name_H-M   'P 1'
#
loop_
_entity.id
_entity.type
_entity.pdbx_description
1 polymer ?
#
loop_
_entity_poly.entity_id
_entity_poly.type
_entity_poly.pdbx_seq_one_letter_code
_entity_poly.pdbx_strand_id
1 'polypeptide(L)'
;MLLELQKDIAELEKEYKELKLFEVELKLIEVEMKVVKLLNGKKFLVKAPVEELKNDIKRIKNELYNLKAEELDSSIKEIKDKIDYIIDGQMTSEIGGAGIYFRNMREAAKKKREKRKAK
;
A
#
# COMPACT_ATOMS: atom_id res chain seq x y z
N MET A 1 -5.58 10.07 6.91
CA MET A 1 -6.07 8.75 6.44
C MET A 1 -5.09 8.06 5.50
N LEU A 2 -4.77 8.54 4.29
CA LEU A 2 -3.79 7.83 3.44
C LEU A 2 -2.39 7.70 4.07
N LEU A 3 -1.85 8.80 4.60
CA LEU A 3 -0.57 8.79 5.33
C LEU A 3 -0.62 7.98 6.63
N GLU A 4 -1.81 7.80 7.19
CA GLU A 4 -2.00 6.98 8.39
C GLU A 4 -1.97 5.50 8.00
N LEU A 5 -2.72 5.13 6.95
CA LEU A 5 -2.69 3.81 6.34
C LEU A 5 -1.27 3.38 5.92
N GLN A 6 -0.48 4.31 5.38
CA GLN A 6 0.93 4.09 5.05
C GLN A 6 1.79 3.79 6.28
N LYS A 7 1.53 4.46 7.41
CA LYS A 7 2.24 4.18 8.66
C LYS A 7 1.83 2.82 9.21
N ASP A 8 0.54 2.52 9.26
CA ASP A 8 0.03 1.26 9.78
C ASP A 8 0.64 0.06 9.03
N ILE A 9 0.68 0.11 7.69
CA ILE A 9 1.29 -0.99 6.92
C ILE A 9 2.81 -1.05 7.09
N ALA A 10 3.48 0.10 7.23
CA ALA A 10 4.92 0.14 7.44
C ALA A 10 5.32 -0.36 8.83
N GLU A 11 4.45 -0.21 9.83
CA GLU A 11 4.60 -0.84 11.14
C GLU A 11 4.38 -2.35 11.02
N LEU A 12 3.30 -2.79 10.37
CA LEU A 12 3.03 -4.21 10.13
C LEU A 12 4.19 -4.90 9.42
N GLU A 13 4.75 -4.31 8.35
CA GLU A 13 5.90 -4.85 7.62
C GLU A 13 7.13 -5.11 8.52
N LYS A 14 7.33 -4.29 9.56
CA LYS A 14 8.48 -4.44 10.47
C LYS A 14 8.27 -5.53 11.50
N GLU A 15 7.04 -5.69 11.99
CA GLU A 15 6.74 -6.49 13.18
C GLU A 15 6.05 -7.83 12.89
N TYR A 16 5.46 -8.03 11.69
CA TYR A 16 4.59 -9.19 11.44
C TYR A 16 5.25 -10.56 11.68
N LYS A 17 6.59 -10.64 11.59
CA LYS A 17 7.36 -11.86 11.85
C LYS A 17 7.36 -12.28 13.32
N GLU A 18 7.12 -11.32 14.22
CA GLU A 18 7.05 -11.53 15.67
C GLU A 18 5.61 -11.73 16.16
N LEU A 19 4.62 -11.47 15.28
CA LEU A 19 3.20 -11.60 15.57
C LEU A 19 2.68 -13.01 15.32
N LYS A 20 1.68 -13.40 16.09
CA LYS A 20 0.85 -14.57 15.77
C LYS A 20 -0.06 -14.24 14.59
N LEU A 21 -0.43 -15.25 13.79
CA LEU A 21 -1.28 -15.05 12.60
C LEU A 21 -2.58 -14.30 12.88
N PHE A 22 -3.24 -14.55 14.03
CA PHE A 22 -4.47 -13.82 14.37
C PHE A 22 -4.22 -12.33 14.63
N GLU A 23 -3.04 -11.95 15.12
CA GLU A 23 -2.68 -10.54 15.34
C GLU A 23 -2.42 -9.84 14.00
N VAL A 24 -1.79 -10.55 13.06
CA VAL A 24 -1.64 -10.09 11.67
C VAL A 24 -3.01 -9.91 11.01
N GLU A 25 -3.91 -10.88 11.19
CA GLU A 25 -5.28 -10.81 10.67
C GLU A 25 -6.03 -9.57 11.20
N LEU A 26 -5.97 -9.32 12.51
CA LEU A 26 -6.58 -8.15 13.13
C LEU A 26 -6.04 -6.84 12.54
N LYS A 27 -4.71 -6.72 12.37
CA LYS A 27 -4.11 -5.53 11.74
C LYS A 27 -4.56 -5.38 10.28
N LEU A 28 -4.65 -6.47 9.51
CA LEU A 28 -5.17 -6.43 8.14
C LEU A 28 -6.66 -6.03 8.09
N ILE A 29 -7.48 -6.44 9.07
CA ILE A 29 -8.88 -5.98 9.20
C ILE A 29 -8.93 -4.48 9.44
N GLU A 30 -8.10 -3.94 10.34
CA GLU A 30 -8.03 -2.51 10.61
C GLU A 30 -7.63 -1.71 9.36
N VAL A 31 -6.62 -2.19 8.62
CA VAL A 31 -6.19 -1.62 7.34
C VAL A 31 -7.35 -1.64 6.34
N GLU A 32 -8.06 -2.76 6.16
CA GLU A 32 -9.22 -2.84 5.27
C GLU A 32 -10.32 -1.83 5.67
N MET A 33 -10.62 -1.70 6.97
CA MET A 33 -11.62 -0.74 7.44
C MET A 33 -11.22 0.70 7.11
N LYS A 34 -9.93 1.06 7.23
CA LYS A 34 -9.43 2.37 6.82
C LYS A 34 -9.55 2.57 5.31
N VAL A 35 -9.29 1.54 4.50
CA VAL A 35 -9.48 1.56 3.04
C VAL A 35 -10.95 1.76 2.66
N VAL A 36 -11.89 1.06 3.30
CA VAL A 36 -13.33 1.25 3.08
C VAL A 36 -13.77 2.68 3.42
N LYS A 37 -13.26 3.24 4.52
CA LYS A 37 -13.54 4.65 4.88
C LYS A 37 -13.00 5.63 3.82
N LEU A 38 -11.84 5.35 3.22
CA LEU A 38 -11.28 6.16 2.12
C LEU A 38 -12.20 6.15 0.89
N LEU A 39 -12.71 4.97 0.48
CA LEU A 39 -13.60 4.82 -0.67
C LEU A 39 -14.93 5.58 -0.52
N ASN A 40 -15.44 5.62 0.71
CA ASN A 40 -16.65 6.35 1.07
C ASN A 40 -16.42 7.87 1.24
N GLY A 41 -15.18 8.34 1.16
CA GLY A 41 -14.82 9.74 1.27
C GLY A 41 -15.22 10.56 0.04
N LYS A 42 -15.75 11.78 0.26
CA LYS A 42 -16.26 12.68 -0.80
C LYS A 42 -15.18 13.33 -1.69
N LYS A 43 -13.91 13.34 -1.28
CA LYS A 43 -12.81 14.08 -1.96
C LYS A 43 -11.72 13.17 -2.57
N PHE A 44 -12.03 11.90 -2.78
CA PHE A 44 -11.04 10.91 -3.17
C PHE A 44 -11.03 10.72 -4.70
N LEU A 45 -9.92 11.05 -5.36
CA LEU A 45 -9.82 11.13 -6.83
C LEU A 45 -9.26 9.86 -7.46
N VAL A 46 -8.62 8.99 -6.65
CA VAL A 46 -8.02 7.72 -7.10
C VAL A 46 -8.79 6.51 -6.58
N LYS A 47 -10.12 6.46 -6.82
CA LYS A 47 -10.99 5.40 -6.31
C LYS A 47 -10.65 4.00 -6.82
N ALA A 48 -10.40 3.86 -8.12
CA ALA A 48 -10.11 2.55 -8.73
C ALA A 48 -8.93 1.81 -8.09
N PRO A 49 -7.73 2.41 -7.95
CA PRO A 49 -6.61 1.71 -7.30
C PRO A 49 -6.86 1.44 -5.80
N VAL A 50 -7.72 2.22 -5.13
CA VAL A 50 -8.11 1.92 -3.74
C VAL A 50 -9.07 0.74 -3.65
N GLU A 51 -9.96 0.55 -4.63
CA GLU A 51 -10.80 -0.64 -4.70
C GLU A 51 -9.97 -1.90 -4.99
N GLU A 52 -8.95 -1.79 -5.85
CA GLU A 52 -7.97 -2.87 -6.06
C GLU A 52 -7.24 -3.22 -4.76
N LEU A 53 -6.70 -2.21 -4.05
CA LEU A 53 -6.06 -2.39 -2.75
C LEU A 53 -6.98 -3.12 -1.75
N LYS A 54 -8.26 -2.74 -1.68
CA LYS A 54 -9.25 -3.42 -0.83
C LYS A 54 -9.38 -4.90 -1.18
N ASN A 55 -9.47 -5.22 -2.47
CA ASN A 55 -9.58 -6.60 -2.93
C ASN A 55 -8.32 -7.41 -2.62
N ASP A 56 -7.14 -6.82 -2.75
CA ASP A 56 -5.88 -7.48 -2.38
C ASP A 56 -5.82 -7.81 -0.89
N ILE A 57 -6.16 -6.85 -0.02
CA ILE A 57 -6.20 -7.07 1.43
C ILE A 57 -7.19 -8.19 1.76
N LYS A 58 -8.37 -8.18 1.13
CA LYS A 58 -9.39 -9.23 1.34
C LYS A 58 -8.88 -10.61 0.90
N ARG A 59 -8.19 -10.71 -0.23
CA ARG A 59 -7.57 -11.96 -0.70
C ARG A 59 -6.54 -12.47 0.30
N ILE A 60 -5.62 -11.60 0.73
CA ILE A 60 -4.56 -11.96 1.68
C ILE A 60 -5.16 -12.47 2.99
N LYS A 61 -6.19 -11.81 3.54
CA LYS A 61 -6.86 -12.28 4.75
C LYS A 61 -7.50 -13.66 4.58
N ASN A 62 -8.19 -13.89 3.47
CA ASN A 62 -8.84 -15.17 3.21
C ASN A 62 -7.84 -16.33 3.10
N GLU A 63 -6.63 -16.05 2.61
CA GLU A 63 -5.58 -17.03 2.40
C GLU A 63 -4.55 -17.07 3.53
N LEU A 64 -4.63 -16.16 4.52
CA LEU A 64 -3.59 -15.88 5.50
C LEU A 64 -3.03 -17.12 6.20
N TYR A 65 -3.91 -18.04 6.60
CA TYR A 65 -3.54 -19.26 7.31
C TYR A 65 -2.93 -20.34 6.42
N ASN A 66 -2.99 -20.18 5.11
CA ASN A 66 -2.41 -21.07 4.11
C ASN A 66 -1.17 -20.46 3.44
N LEU A 67 -0.87 -19.18 3.66
CA LEU A 67 0.29 -18.51 3.07
C LEU A 67 1.59 -18.98 3.75
N LYS A 68 2.62 -19.17 2.92
CA LYS A 68 3.99 -19.31 3.42
C LYS A 68 4.51 -17.95 3.90
N ALA A 69 5.53 -17.97 4.75
CA ALA A 69 6.11 -16.75 5.32
C ALA A 69 6.64 -15.79 4.25
N GLU A 70 7.21 -16.31 3.16
CA GLU A 70 7.70 -15.52 2.02
C GLU A 70 6.54 -14.90 1.22
N GLU A 71 5.45 -15.63 1.04
CA GLU A 71 4.26 -15.14 0.33
C GLU A 71 3.57 -14.03 1.13
N LEU A 72 3.53 -14.16 2.46
CA LEU A 72 3.05 -13.11 3.35
C LEU A 72 3.96 -11.87 3.35
N ASP A 73 5.29 -12.04 3.37
CA ASP A 73 6.27 -10.94 3.25
C ASP A 73 6.05 -10.15 1.95
N SER A 74 5.97 -10.85 0.82
CA SER A 74 5.69 -10.26 -0.49
C SER A 74 4.35 -9.53 -0.50
N SER A 75 3.30 -10.14 0.06
CA SER A 75 1.96 -9.56 0.11
C SER A 75 1.91 -8.25 0.90
N ILE A 76 2.56 -8.18 2.07
CA ILE A 76 2.61 -6.96 2.88
C ILE A 76 3.38 -5.85 2.15
N LYS A 77 4.49 -6.19 1.48
CA LYS A 77 5.25 -5.24 0.65
C LYS A 77 4.44 -4.73 -0.53
N GLU A 78 3.70 -5.59 -1.22
CA GLU A 78 2.81 -5.19 -2.31
C GLU A 78 1.71 -4.23 -1.85
N ILE A 79 1.10 -4.47 -0.68
CA ILE A 79 0.12 -3.55 -0.10
C ILE A 79 0.76 -2.17 0.12
N LYS A 80 1.96 -2.14 0.71
CA LYS A 80 2.68 -0.88 0.98
C LYS A 80 3.01 -0.12 -0.31
N ASP A 81 3.57 -0.80 -1.31
CA ASP A 81 3.89 -0.19 -2.60
C ASP A 81 2.62 0.36 -3.30
N LYS A 82 1.49 -0.35 -3.20
CA LYS A 82 0.20 0.13 -3.71
C LYS A 82 -0.29 1.37 -2.96
N ILE A 83 -0.18 1.40 -1.63
CA ILE A 83 -0.53 2.59 -0.84
C ILE A 83 0.34 3.80 -1.24
N ASP A 84 1.64 3.60 -1.43
CA ASP A 84 2.55 4.66 -1.91
C ASP A 84 2.14 5.16 -3.30
N TYR A 85 1.79 4.24 -4.21
CA TYR A 85 1.29 4.59 -5.54
C TYR A 85 -0.04 5.38 -5.48
N ILE A 86 -0.95 5.00 -4.59
CA ILE A 86 -2.22 5.69 -4.36
C ILE A 86 -1.98 7.10 -3.81
N ILE A 87 -1.08 7.27 -2.85
CA ILE A 87 -0.69 8.58 -2.31
C ILE A 87 -0.14 9.47 -3.42
N ASP A 88 0.76 8.93 -4.24
CA ASP A 88 1.34 9.66 -5.37
C ASP A 88 0.27 10.03 -6.39
N GLY A 89 -0.64 9.09 -6.71
CA GLY A 89 -1.78 9.36 -7.58
C GLY A 89 -2.68 10.46 -7.05
N GLN A 90 -3.04 10.42 -5.76
CA GLN A 90 -3.88 11.43 -5.13
C GLN A 90 -3.20 12.80 -5.13
N MET A 91 -1.93 12.89 -4.74
CA MET A 91 -1.16 14.14 -4.81
C MET A 91 -1.08 14.66 -6.25
N THR A 92 -0.84 13.79 -7.23
CA THR A 92 -0.80 14.18 -8.64
C THR A 92 -2.14 14.71 -9.11
N SER A 93 -3.25 14.05 -8.78
CA SER A 93 -4.60 14.48 -9.13
C SER A 93 -4.99 15.80 -8.47
N GLU A 94 -4.54 16.06 -7.24
CA GLU A 94 -4.80 17.31 -6.50
C GLU A 94 -3.99 18.50 -7.04
N ILE A 95 -2.76 18.25 -7.54
CA ILE A 95 -1.85 19.29 -8.03
C ILE A 95 -1.97 19.50 -9.56
N GLY A 96 -2.74 18.66 -10.26
CA GLY A 96 -2.97 18.76 -11.71
C GLY A 96 -1.72 18.44 -12.54
N GLY A 97 -1.48 19.17 -13.64
CA GLY A 97 -0.38 18.91 -14.58
C GLY A 97 1.03 18.90 -13.95
N ALA A 98 1.24 19.62 -12.85
CA ALA A 98 2.50 19.60 -12.10
C ALA A 98 2.71 18.27 -11.33
N GLY A 99 1.65 17.56 -10.99
CA GLY A 99 1.72 16.23 -10.37
C GLY A 99 2.34 15.16 -11.27
N ILE A 100 2.09 15.23 -12.58
CA ILE A 100 2.66 14.32 -13.58
C ILE A 100 4.18 14.53 -13.67
N TYR A 101 4.62 15.79 -13.62
CA TYR A 101 6.04 16.15 -13.60
C TYR A 101 6.78 15.55 -12.39
N PHE A 102 6.19 15.64 -11.19
CA PHE A 102 6.78 15.04 -9.99
C PHE A 102 6.83 13.50 -10.04
N ARG A 103 5.80 12.86 -10.62
CA ARG A 103 5.77 11.39 -10.79
C ARG A 103 6.90 10.92 -11.71
N ASN A 104 7.08 11.58 -12.85
CA ASN A 104 8.15 11.28 -13.80
C ASN A 104 9.55 11.46 -13.16
N MET A 105 9.74 12.50 -12.34
CA MET A 105 10.97 12.70 -11.57
C MET A 105 11.23 11.56 -10.56
N ARG A 106 10.21 11.10 -9.83
CA ARG A 106 10.36 9.98 -8.88
C ARG A 106 10.71 8.67 -9.58
N GLU A 107 10.04 8.34 -10.68
CA GLU A 107 10.36 7.13 -11.45
C GLU A 107 11.78 7.17 -12.02
N ALA A 108 12.20 8.32 -12.54
CA ALA A 108 13.57 8.52 -13.02
C ALA A 108 14.58 8.35 -11.88
N ALA A 109 14.27 8.84 -10.67
CA ALA A 109 15.12 8.66 -9.49
C ALA A 109 15.18 7.20 -9.01
N LYS A 110 14.07 6.46 -9.04
CA LYS A 110 13.99 5.04 -8.67
C LYS A 110 14.82 4.18 -9.62
N LYS A 111 14.65 4.34 -10.95
CA LYS A 111 15.48 3.68 -11.98
C LYS A 111 16.98 3.97 -11.82
N LYS A 112 17.34 5.20 -11.46
CA LYS A 112 18.75 5.59 -11.25
C LYS A 112 19.35 4.96 -9.99
N ARG A 113 18.56 4.75 -8.93
CA ARG A 113 18.96 4.01 -7.72
C ARG A 113 19.15 2.51 -8.00
N GLU A 114 18.23 1.89 -8.73
CA GLU A 114 18.32 0.47 -9.10
C GLU A 114 19.56 0.18 -9.96
N LYS A 115 19.83 1.02 -10.97
CA LYS A 115 21.06 0.93 -11.78
C LYS A 115 22.35 1.06 -10.98
N ARG A 116 22.34 1.79 -9.86
CA ARG A 116 23.50 1.95 -8.97
C ARG A 116 23.69 0.77 -8.01
N LYS A 117 22.62 0.04 -7.67
CA LYS A 117 22.69 -1.15 -6.82
C LYS A 117 23.05 -2.42 -7.57
N ALA A 118 22.79 -2.46 -8.89
CA ALA A 118 23.12 -3.56 -9.77
C ALA A 118 24.56 -3.51 -10.34
N LYS A 119 25.41 -2.63 -9.80
CA LYS A 119 26.78 -2.39 -10.24
C LYS A 119 27.71 -2.53 -9.05
#